data_AF-A0A7M3DQI2-F1
#
_entry.id   AF-A0A7M3DQI2-F1
#
_cell.length_a   1.000
_cell.length_b   1.000
_cell.length_c   1.000
_cell.angle_alpha   90.00
_cell.angle_beta   90.00
_cell.angle_gamma   90.00
#
_symmetry.space_group_name_H-M   'P 1'
#
loop_
_entity.id
_entity.type
_entity.pdbx_description
1 polymer ?
#
loop_
_entity_poly.entity_id
_entity_poly.type
_entity_poly.pdbx_seq_one_letter_code
_entity_poly.pdbx_strand_id
1 'polypeptide(L)'
;MTPEQEHLLRQINDDFEEYHRDVNANLRIKSMPIGPGFRLRDLDKYKAFLDSTPTEQAEFLKAVHKDEIEFFEEMLIARAEFEIAEERGAGPITQEKVDRYPDRYKREPGE
;
A
#
# COMPACT_ATOMS: atom_id res chain seq x y z
N MET A 1 6.55 31.48 13.28
CA MET A 1 6.19 30.15 13.78
C MET A 1 6.74 30.04 15.19
N THR A 2 5.93 29.66 16.18
CA THR A 2 6.40 29.48 17.56
C THR A 2 6.91 28.04 17.76
N PRO A 3 7.79 27.80 18.76
CA PRO A 3 8.23 26.44 19.10
C PRO A 3 7.06 25.48 19.40
N GLU A 4 5.98 25.98 20.00
CA GLU A 4 4.76 25.20 20.25
C GLU A 4 4.02 24.85 18.95
N GLN A 5 3.97 25.77 17.97
CA GLN A 5 3.39 25.50 16.65
C GLN A 5 4.21 24.47 15.87
N GLU A 6 5.54 24.52 15.97
CA GLU A 6 6.43 23.54 15.34
C GLU A 6 6.26 22.14 15.95
N HIS A 7 6.13 22.07 17.28
CA HIS A 7 5.86 20.82 17.99
C HIS A 7 4.49 20.22 17.62
N LEU A 8 3.45 21.05 17.57
CA LEU A 8 2.10 20.62 17.22
C LEU A 8 2.03 20.10 15.77
N LEU A 9 2.68 20.79 14.82
CA LEU A 9 2.71 20.34 13.43
C LEU A 9 3.43 19.00 13.28
N ARG A 10 4.51 18.80 14.03
CA ARG A 10 5.21 17.52 14.06
C ARG A 10 4.31 16.39 14.57
N GLN A 11 3.61 16.59 15.68
CA GLN A 11 2.67 15.60 16.22
C GLN A 11 1.55 15.27 15.22
N ILE A 12 0.95 16.29 14.60
CA ILE A 12 -0.10 16.08 13.59
C ILE A 12 0.43 15.25 12.41
N ASN A 13 1.66 15.52 11.96
CA ASN A 13 2.28 14.76 10.87
C ASN A 13 2.55 13.31 11.29
N ASP A 14 3.11 13.10 12.49
CA ASP A 14 3.42 11.76 13.02
C ASP A 14 2.14 10.92 13.17
N ASP A 15 1.07 11.49 13.76
CA ASP A 15 -0.23 10.85 13.92
C ASP A 15 -0.87 10.51 12.57
N PHE A 16 -0.73 11.40 11.58
CA PHE A 16 -1.24 11.18 10.23
C PHE A 16 -0.48 10.04 9.53
N GLU A 17 0.85 10.01 9.62
CA GLU A 17 1.67 8.93 9.07
C GLU A 17 1.37 7.57 9.71
N GLU A 18 1.18 7.54 11.03
CA GLU A 18 0.79 6.33 11.77
C GLU A 18 -0.57 5.82 11.30
N TYR A 19 -1.58 6.69 11.24
CA TYR A 19 -2.91 6.33 10.77
C TYR A 19 -2.88 5.75 9.34
N HIS A 20 -2.14 6.40 8.42
CA HIS A 20 -2.00 5.90 7.05
C HIS A 20 -1.30 4.55 6.98
N ARG A 21 -0.26 4.33 7.81
CA ARG A 21 0.43 3.05 7.90
C ARG A 21 -0.51 1.93 8.35
N ASP A 22 -1.30 2.19 9.38
CA ASP A 22 -2.24 1.20 9.93
C ASP A 22 -3.35 0.88 8.93
N VAL A 23 -3.91 1.88 8.26
CA VAL A 23 -4.91 1.68 7.20
C VAL A 23 -4.34 0.82 6.07
N ASN A 24 -3.15 1.16 5.58
CA ASN A 24 -2.50 0.42 4.48
C ASN A 24 -2.21 -1.03 4.87
N ALA A 25 -1.68 -1.26 6.08
CA ALA A 25 -1.40 -2.60 6.60
C ALA A 25 -2.68 -3.43 6.76
N ASN A 26 -3.76 -2.86 7.27
CA ASN A 26 -5.05 -3.55 7.46
C ASN A 26 -5.71 -3.96 6.14
N LEU A 27 -5.50 -3.18 5.09
CA LEU A 27 -5.96 -3.46 3.73
C LEU A 27 -4.94 -4.28 2.91
N ARG A 28 -3.73 -4.50 3.46
CA ARG A 28 -2.60 -5.15 2.80
C ARG A 28 -2.28 -4.50 1.45
N ILE A 29 -2.27 -3.18 1.41
CA ILE A 29 -1.91 -2.39 0.23
C ILE A 29 -0.63 -1.61 0.51
N LYS A 30 0.14 -1.32 -0.54
CA LYS A 30 1.40 -0.58 -0.39
C LYS A 30 1.16 0.88 -0.01
N SER A 31 0.14 1.49 -0.60
CA SER A 31 -0.29 2.85 -0.30
C SER A 31 -1.74 3.06 -0.71
N MET A 32 -2.53 3.72 0.14
CA MET A 32 -3.89 4.15 -0.19
C MET A 32 -3.89 5.13 -1.38
N PRO A 33 -4.60 4.82 -2.48
CA PRO A 33 -4.83 5.77 -3.56
C PRO A 33 -5.70 6.95 -3.10
N ILE A 34 -5.53 8.10 -3.75
CA ILE A 34 -6.27 9.32 -3.44
C ILE A 34 -6.94 9.78 -4.74
N GLY A 35 -8.25 9.97 -4.71
CA GLY A 35 -9.00 10.40 -5.89
C GLY A 35 -10.51 10.34 -5.69
N PRO A 36 -11.29 10.58 -6.76
CA PRO A 36 -12.74 10.35 -6.74
C PRO A 36 -13.03 8.89 -6.39
N GLY A 37 -13.81 8.67 -5.33
CA GLY A 37 -14.08 7.33 -4.78
C GLY A 37 -13.40 7.06 -3.44
N PHE A 38 -12.36 7.82 -3.07
CA PHE A 38 -11.76 7.77 -1.74
C PHE A 38 -12.68 8.41 -0.67
N ARG A 39 -12.97 7.64 0.37
CA ARG A 39 -13.77 8.02 1.54
C ARG A 39 -13.27 7.24 2.75
N LEU A 40 -12.80 7.95 3.78
CA LEU A 40 -12.31 7.35 5.04
C LEU A 40 -13.34 6.47 5.75
N ARG A 41 -14.63 6.70 5.54
CA ARG A 41 -15.71 5.88 6.14
C ARG A 41 -15.98 4.56 5.40
N ASP A 42 -15.45 4.41 4.19
CA ASP A 42 -15.71 3.25 3.31
C ASP A 42 -14.59 2.19 3.41
N LEU A 43 -13.75 2.22 4.46
CA LEU A 43 -12.64 1.26 4.63
C LEU A 43 -13.10 -0.20 4.61
N ASP A 44 -14.24 -0.52 5.24
CA ASP A 44 -14.81 -1.86 5.22
C ASP A 44 -15.25 -2.30 3.81
N LYS A 45 -15.75 -1.34 3.01
CA LYS A 45 -16.11 -1.58 1.60
C LYS A 45 -14.85 -1.87 0.77
N TYR A 46 -13.77 -1.14 1.00
CA TYR A 46 -12.49 -1.38 0.32
C TYR A 46 -11.91 -2.74 0.68
N LYS A 47 -11.96 -3.10 1.96
CA LYS A 47 -11.55 -4.42 2.43
C LYS A 47 -12.35 -5.53 1.75
N ALA A 48 -13.68 -5.41 1.74
CA ALA A 48 -14.56 -6.39 1.11
C ALA A 48 -14.29 -6.55 -0.39
N PHE A 49 -14.03 -5.44 -1.10
CA PHE A 49 -13.64 -5.47 -2.51
C PHE A 49 -12.30 -6.18 -2.72
N LEU A 50 -11.26 -5.81 -1.97
CA LEU A 50 -9.93 -6.41 -2.09
C LEU A 50 -9.91 -7.90 -1.75
N ASP A 51 -10.73 -8.33 -0.78
CA ASP A 51 -10.79 -9.73 -0.35
C ASP A 51 -11.76 -10.57 -1.22
N SER A 52 -12.49 -9.95 -2.15
CA SER A 52 -13.38 -10.66 -3.09
C SER A 52 -12.62 -11.31 -4.26
N THR A 53 -13.25 -12.26 -4.93
CA THR A 53 -12.66 -12.96 -6.09
C THR A 53 -12.53 -12.05 -7.31
N PRO A 54 -11.63 -12.35 -8.27
CA PRO A 54 -11.51 -11.54 -9.49
C PRO A 54 -12.83 -11.38 -10.28
N THR A 55 -13.69 -12.39 -10.25
CA THR A 55 -15.02 -12.31 -10.86
C THR A 55 -15.93 -11.34 -10.13
N GLU A 56 -15.97 -11.39 -8.81
CA GLU A 56 -16.76 -10.45 -7.99
C GLU A 56 -16.24 -9.02 -8.10
N GLN A 57 -14.92 -8.82 -8.15
CA GLN A 57 -14.29 -7.52 -8.40
C GLN A 57 -14.71 -6.95 -9.76
N ALA A 58 -14.70 -7.77 -10.81
CA ALA A 58 -15.12 -7.35 -12.15
C ALA A 58 -16.60 -6.98 -12.21
N GLU A 59 -17.48 -7.71 -11.50
CA GLU A 59 -18.89 -7.35 -11.39
C GLU A 59 -19.10 -6.06 -10.58
N PHE A 60 -18.34 -5.89 -9.50
CA PHE A 60 -18.37 -4.66 -8.69
C PHE A 60 -17.98 -3.43 -9.53
N LEU A 61 -16.90 -3.52 -10.33
CA LEU A 61 -16.44 -2.43 -11.19
C LEU A 61 -17.45 -2.03 -12.26
N LYS A 62 -18.35 -2.94 -12.68
CA LYS A 62 -19.46 -2.59 -13.59
C LYS A 62 -20.56 -1.78 -12.93
N ALA A 63 -20.68 -1.86 -11.61
CA ALA A 63 -21.75 -1.23 -10.83
C ALA A 63 -21.36 0.13 -10.22
N VAL A 64 -20.06 0.43 -10.11
CA VAL A 64 -19.58 1.71 -9.56
C VAL A 64 -19.72 2.86 -10.56
N HIS A 65 -19.67 4.08 -10.04
CA HIS A 65 -19.63 5.27 -10.89
C HIS A 65 -18.32 5.31 -11.69
N LYS A 66 -18.38 5.79 -12.94
CA LYS A 66 -17.21 5.83 -13.84
C LYS A 66 -16.00 6.53 -13.22
N ASP A 67 -16.24 7.63 -12.52
CA ASP A 67 -15.20 8.41 -11.85
C ASP A 67 -14.55 7.66 -10.68
N GLU A 68 -15.21 6.64 -10.12
CA GLU A 68 -14.67 5.82 -9.02
C GLU A 68 -13.92 4.58 -9.51
N ILE A 69 -14.03 4.22 -10.79
CA ILE A 69 -13.40 3.00 -11.35
C ILE A 69 -11.88 3.07 -11.18
N GLU A 70 -11.27 4.19 -11.58
CA GLU A 70 -9.82 4.39 -11.50
C GLU A 70 -9.30 4.19 -10.07
N PHE A 71 -10.02 4.70 -9.07
CA PHE A 71 -9.68 4.50 -7.66
C PHE A 71 -9.65 3.02 -7.26
N PHE A 72 -10.64 2.23 -7.69
CA PHE A 72 -10.68 0.80 -7.37
C PHE A 72 -9.63 -0.01 -8.16
N GLU A 73 -9.28 0.41 -9.38
CA GLU A 73 -8.17 -0.18 -10.14
C GLU A 73 -6.82 0.11 -9.49
N GLU A 74 -6.58 1.35 -9.05
CA GLU A 74 -5.38 1.73 -8.30
C GLU A 74 -5.26 0.95 -6.97
N MET A 75 -6.39 0.67 -6.31
CA MET A 75 -6.43 -0.18 -5.12
C MET A 75 -5.94 -1.61 -5.40
N LEU A 76 -6.32 -2.21 -6.53
CA LEU A 76 -5.84 -3.53 -6.93
C LEU A 76 -4.34 -3.51 -7.27
N ILE A 77 -3.86 -2.45 -7.93
CA ILE A 77 -2.43 -2.26 -8.19
C ILE A 77 -1.67 -2.16 -6.87
N ALA A 78 -2.14 -1.33 -5.93
CA ALA A 78 -1.51 -1.16 -4.63
C ALA A 78 -1.47 -2.46 -3.81
N ARG A 79 -2.49 -3.32 -3.94
CA ARG A 79 -2.52 -4.67 -3.35
C ARG A 79 -1.47 -5.58 -3.99
N ALA A 80 -1.39 -5.61 -5.31
CA ALA A 80 -0.40 -6.39 -6.03
C ALA A 80 1.03 -5.96 -5.67
N GLU A 81 1.30 -4.66 -5.56
CA GLU A 81 2.61 -4.16 -5.16
C GLU A 81 2.97 -4.55 -3.72
N PHE A 82 2.00 -4.58 -2.80
CA PHE A 82 2.19 -5.07 -1.44
C PHE A 82 2.55 -6.55 -1.43
N GLU A 83 1.78 -7.38 -2.13
CA GLU A 83 2.01 -8.82 -2.22
C GLU A 83 3.39 -9.13 -2.84
N ILE A 84 3.77 -8.41 -3.90
CA ILE A 84 5.12 -8.51 -4.50
C ILE A 84 6.21 -8.13 -3.48
N ALA A 85 5.99 -7.09 -2.67
CA ALA A 85 6.96 -6.67 -1.65
C ALA A 85 7.11 -7.73 -0.54
N GLU A 86 5.99 -8.31 -0.09
CA GLU A 86 5.97 -9.40 0.89
C GLU A 86 6.63 -10.67 0.35
N GLU A 87 6.31 -11.08 -0.89
CA GLU A 87 6.93 -12.23 -1.57
C GLU A 87 8.44 -12.06 -1.76
N ARG A 88 8.89 -10.83 -2.07
CA ARG A 88 10.32 -10.49 -2.19
C ARG A 88 11.00 -10.39 -0.82
N GLY A 89 10.25 -10.52 0.27
CA GLY A 89 10.72 -10.39 1.65
C GLY A 89 11.13 -8.96 1.93
N ALA A 90 10.17 -8.12 2.29
CA ALA A 90 10.38 -6.74 2.74
C ALA A 90 11.30 -6.70 3.97
N GLY A 91 12.59 -6.63 3.72
CA GLY A 91 13.61 -6.39 4.72
C GLY A 91 14.88 -6.01 3.99
N PRO A 92 15.72 -5.13 4.57
CA PRO A 92 17.02 -4.78 4.00
C PRO A 92 17.76 -6.06 3.59
N ILE A 93 18.56 -5.97 2.53
CA ILE A 93 19.45 -7.08 2.14
C ILE A 93 20.38 -7.32 3.33
N THR A 94 20.06 -8.31 4.15
CA THR A 94 20.93 -8.77 5.25
C THR A 94 21.96 -9.71 4.67
N GLN A 95 23.14 -9.79 5.30
CA GLN A 95 24.18 -10.75 4.91
C GLN A 95 23.62 -12.19 4.88
N GLU A 96 22.71 -12.51 5.79
CA GLU A 96 22.01 -13.81 5.86
C GLU A 96 21.13 -14.10 4.62
N LYS A 97 20.52 -13.08 4.01
CA LYS A 97 19.76 -13.21 2.75
C LYS A 97 20.69 -13.38 1.54
N VAL A 98 21.84 -12.71 1.54
CA VAL A 98 22.88 -12.86 0.50
C VAL A 98 23.45 -14.27 0.53
N ASP A 99 23.73 -14.79 1.72
CA ASP A 99 24.27 -16.14 1.90
C ASP A 99 23.24 -17.24 1.54
N ARG A 100 21.94 -16.98 1.74
CA ARG A 100 20.85 -17.91 1.38
C ARG A 100 20.54 -17.92 -0.12
N TYR A 101 20.72 -16.80 -0.82
CA TYR A 101 20.44 -16.67 -2.25
C TYR A 101 21.61 -16.02 -3.00
N PRO A 102 22.79 -16.66 -3.02
CA PRO A 102 24.01 -16.07 -3.56
C PRO A 102 23.88 -15.76 -5.05
N ASP A 103 23.18 -16.58 -5.83
CA ASP A 103 23.02 -16.39 -7.28
C ASP A 103 22.13 -15.19 -7.65
N ARG A 104 21.29 -14.70 -6.73
CA ARG A 104 20.39 -13.55 -6.96
C ARG A 104 21.07 -12.21 -6.68
N TYR A 105 22.13 -12.21 -5.88
CA TYR A 105 22.83 -11.01 -5.40
C TYR A 105 24.31 -11.00 -5.75
N LYS A 106 24.79 -11.95 -6.57
CA LYS A 106 26.12 -11.89 -7.17
C LYS A 106 26.24 -10.59 -7.96
N ARG A 107 26.97 -9.62 -7.40
CA ARG A 107 27.62 -8.58 -8.19
C ARG A 107 28.68 -9.30 -9.02
N GLU A 108 28.47 -9.43 -10.33
CA GLU A 108 29.62 -9.56 -11.22
C GLU A 108 30.45 -8.28 -11.03
N PRO A 109 31.75 -8.38 -10.70
CA PRO A 109 32.60 -7.22 -10.72
C PRO A 109 32.65 -6.73 -12.17
N GLY A 110 31.93 -5.64 -12.44
CA GLY A 110 32.05 -4.95 -13.72
C GLY A 110 33.49 -4.50 -13.90
N GLU A 111 34.08 -4.91 -15.02
CA GLU A 111 35.34 -4.36 -15.57
C GLU A 111 35.23 -2.86 -15.84
#